data_AF-A0A848CCD9-F1
#
_entry.id   AF-A0A848CCD9-F1
#
_cell.length_a   1.000
_cell.length_b   1.000
_cell.length_c   1.000
_cell.angle_alpha   90.00
_cell.angle_beta   90.00
_cell.angle_gamma   90.00
#
_symmetry.space_group_name_H-M   'P 1'
#
loop_
_entity.id
_entity.type
_entity.pdbx_description
1 polymer ?
#
loop_
_entity_poly.entity_id
_entity_poly.type
_entity_poly.pdbx_seq_one_letter_code
_entity_poly.pdbx_strand_id
1 'polypeptide(L)'
;MPDSYTHTTSLDNLKHMLDGDRRIMALRHLARTSPDTEVSVEPLPIPIRSRMTAREAYAHMQGVKNTDKVFLSRGGWLPNYGDAVVVKRLSPGSVARGERLNSIPEEYTTGRALSLRNNAEIFVPDEVLDDFRAKYPDIRFRGRSAIPLRAYGLTDRITALRDKLMERAGLGKTAAENDVARTDARFRRMFGRNARMVGSEALGINVPGSSDVDVFVPYKREAAYRRALDRLPRKYPNLIMNKASLRRDEKKTFTGKVNGQDMDVVLAYGPKAEKFRKAFAAARDRLTDEDRRRIIDKKRALKESWFFPELRYKSYKKRLAGELGLRDAYF
;
A
#
# COMPACT_ATOMS: atom_id res chain seq x y z
N MET A 1 -13.39 -2.80 -12.99
CA MET A 1 -13.28 -2.00 -14.24
C MET A 1 -11.80 -1.75 -14.53
N PRO A 2 -11.37 -1.56 -15.79
CA PRO A 2 -10.00 -1.19 -16.11
C PRO A 2 -9.69 0.20 -15.56
N ASP A 3 -8.52 0.37 -14.95
CA ASP A 3 -8.03 1.68 -14.52
C ASP A 3 -7.12 2.29 -15.61
N SER A 4 -7.01 3.61 -15.60
CA SER A 4 -6.10 4.36 -16.48
C SER A 4 -4.72 4.51 -15.85
N TYR A 5 -3.72 4.04 -16.56
CA TYR A 5 -2.30 4.13 -16.21
C TYR A 5 -1.56 4.94 -17.27
N THR A 6 -0.56 5.71 -16.88
CA THR A 6 0.20 6.55 -17.81
C THR A 6 1.68 6.18 -17.81
N HIS A 7 2.29 6.27 -18.98
CA HIS A 7 3.73 6.23 -19.16
C HIS A 7 4.16 7.52 -19.85
N THR A 8 4.91 8.36 -19.14
CA THR A 8 5.44 9.61 -19.71
C THR A 8 6.86 9.41 -20.22
N THR A 9 7.13 9.88 -21.43
CA THR A 9 8.39 9.70 -22.15
C THR A 9 8.71 10.91 -23.02
N SER A 10 9.97 11.10 -23.43
CA SER A 10 10.34 12.08 -24.45
C SER A 10 9.79 11.69 -25.84
N LEU A 11 9.68 12.67 -26.73
CA LEU A 11 9.25 12.44 -28.11
C LEU A 11 10.20 11.52 -28.88
N ASP A 12 11.51 11.67 -28.70
CA ASP A 12 12.50 10.85 -29.40
C ASP A 12 12.40 9.38 -28.98
N ASN A 13 12.24 9.12 -27.68
CA ASN A 13 12.04 7.77 -27.18
C ASN A 13 10.68 7.20 -27.63
N LEU A 14 9.62 8.03 -27.73
CA LEU A 14 8.36 7.61 -28.33
C LEU A 14 8.53 7.22 -29.81
N LYS A 15 9.25 8.03 -30.61
CA LYS A 15 9.55 7.73 -32.01
C LYS A 15 10.30 6.40 -32.13
N HIS A 16 11.33 6.18 -31.32
CA HIS A 16 12.04 4.89 -31.27
C HIS A 16 11.12 3.71 -30.94
N MET A 17 10.20 3.86 -29.99
CA MET A 17 9.22 2.80 -29.69
C MET A 17 8.28 2.54 -30.87
N LEU A 18 7.85 3.58 -31.58
CA LEU A 18 6.92 3.48 -32.72
C LEU A 18 7.58 2.89 -33.97
N ASP A 19 8.83 3.27 -34.23
CA ASP A 19 9.63 2.77 -35.35
C ASP A 19 10.14 1.34 -35.10
N GLY A 20 10.32 0.94 -33.83
CA GLY A 20 10.71 -0.42 -33.43
C GLY A 20 9.52 -1.35 -33.14
N ASP A 21 9.56 -2.04 -31.99
CA ASP A 21 8.60 -3.09 -31.61
C ASP A 21 7.16 -2.62 -31.30
N ARG A 22 6.90 -1.31 -31.37
CA ARG A 22 5.60 -0.67 -31.03
C ARG A 22 5.12 -1.05 -29.63
N ARG A 23 6.05 -1.16 -28.70
CA ARG A 23 5.83 -1.57 -27.31
C ARG A 23 6.63 -0.70 -26.34
N ILE A 24 6.04 -0.45 -25.18
CA ILE A 24 6.76 0.06 -24.01
C ILE A 24 7.48 -1.12 -23.37
N MET A 25 8.80 -1.00 -23.29
CA MET A 25 9.73 -2.03 -22.84
C MET A 25 10.32 -1.67 -21.47
N ALA A 26 10.77 -2.68 -20.72
CA ALA A 26 11.53 -2.44 -19.50
C ALA A 26 12.94 -1.90 -19.83
N LEU A 27 13.51 -1.11 -18.91
CA LEU A 27 14.81 -0.47 -19.11
C LEU A 27 15.94 -1.48 -19.38
N ARG A 28 15.93 -2.65 -18.70
CA ARG A 28 16.91 -3.72 -18.97
C ARG A 28 16.86 -4.21 -20.41
N HIS A 29 15.67 -4.28 -20.98
CA HIS A 29 15.54 -4.72 -22.36
C HIS A 29 16.09 -3.67 -23.31
N LEU A 30 15.74 -2.40 -23.12
CA LEU A 30 16.30 -1.28 -23.88
C LEU A 30 17.82 -1.24 -23.81
N ALA A 31 18.40 -1.41 -22.61
CA ALA A 31 19.85 -1.45 -22.43
C ALA A 31 20.56 -2.58 -23.19
N ARG A 32 19.83 -3.66 -23.52
CA ARG A 32 20.34 -4.80 -24.29
C ARG A 32 20.15 -4.64 -25.79
N THR A 33 19.00 -4.14 -26.22
CA THR A 33 18.64 -4.08 -27.66
C THR A 33 18.98 -2.74 -28.30
N SER A 34 19.02 -1.66 -27.53
CA SER A 34 19.23 -0.29 -28.00
C SER A 34 19.99 0.51 -26.94
N PRO A 35 21.27 0.14 -26.67
CA PRO A 35 22.03 0.66 -25.54
C PRO A 35 22.24 2.17 -25.59
N ASP A 36 22.30 2.76 -26.79
CA ASP A 36 22.63 4.17 -27.03
C ASP A 36 21.38 5.08 -27.02
N THR A 37 20.17 4.53 -26.86
CA THR A 37 18.95 5.32 -26.75
C THR A 37 19.00 6.21 -25.52
N GLU A 38 18.82 7.52 -25.70
CA GLU A 38 18.75 8.44 -24.57
C GLU A 38 17.47 8.24 -23.76
N VAL A 39 17.64 8.00 -22.46
CA VAL A 39 16.54 7.89 -21.51
C VAL A 39 16.72 8.89 -20.38
N SER A 40 15.61 9.50 -19.96
CA SER A 40 15.60 10.34 -18.76
C SER A 40 15.36 9.46 -17.55
N VAL A 41 16.30 9.41 -16.61
CA VAL A 41 16.15 8.68 -15.33
C VAL A 41 16.32 9.62 -14.15
N GLU A 42 15.70 9.26 -13.03
CA GLU A 42 15.83 9.97 -11.75
C GLU A 42 16.74 9.13 -10.84
N PRO A 43 18.05 9.41 -10.77
CA PRO A 43 18.95 8.74 -9.85
C PRO A 43 18.63 9.14 -8.41
N LEU A 44 18.30 8.18 -7.56
CA LEU A 44 18.17 8.45 -6.12
C LEU A 44 19.53 8.76 -5.49
N PRO A 45 19.57 9.56 -4.41
CA PRO A 45 18.43 10.11 -3.63
C PRO A 45 17.91 11.46 -4.13
N ILE A 46 18.45 11.98 -5.22
CA ILE A 46 18.20 13.36 -5.65
C ILE A 46 17.10 13.37 -6.73
N PRO A 47 16.01 14.14 -6.57
CA PRO A 47 14.90 14.16 -7.54
C PRO A 47 15.19 14.96 -8.82
N ILE A 48 16.49 15.06 -9.20
CA ILE A 48 16.98 15.72 -10.40
C ILE A 48 17.17 14.64 -11.46
N ARG A 49 16.49 14.80 -12.61
CA ARG A 49 16.62 13.83 -13.69
C ARG A 49 17.87 14.13 -14.52
N SER A 50 18.58 13.07 -14.89
CA SER A 50 19.69 13.12 -15.83
C SER A 50 19.30 12.37 -17.09
N ARG A 51 19.67 12.93 -18.25
CA ARG A 51 19.64 12.20 -19.52
C ARG A 51 20.92 11.40 -19.61
N MET A 52 20.81 10.13 -19.96
CA MET A 52 21.94 9.23 -20.17
C MET A 52 21.51 8.12 -21.13
N THR A 53 22.48 7.38 -21.65
CA THR A 53 22.20 6.24 -22.52
C THR A 53 21.44 5.15 -21.76
N ALA A 54 20.66 4.31 -22.45
CA ALA A 54 19.92 3.20 -21.82
C ALA A 54 20.87 2.26 -21.06
N ARG A 55 22.10 2.08 -21.55
CA ARG A 55 23.15 1.30 -20.88
C ARG A 55 23.57 1.93 -19.55
N GLU A 56 23.90 3.21 -19.53
CA GLU A 56 24.27 3.95 -18.32
C GLU A 56 23.11 4.01 -17.32
N ALA A 57 21.90 4.27 -17.82
CA ALA A 57 20.68 4.26 -17.03
C ALA A 57 20.45 2.90 -16.37
N TYR A 58 20.68 1.80 -17.07
CA TYR A 58 20.56 0.48 -16.48
C TYR A 58 21.56 0.27 -15.34
N ALA A 59 22.82 0.68 -15.51
CA ALA A 59 23.85 0.58 -14.48
C ALA A 59 23.52 1.45 -13.24
N HIS A 60 23.13 2.71 -13.46
CA HIS A 60 22.80 3.64 -12.37
C HIS A 60 21.50 3.28 -11.63
N MET A 61 20.56 2.61 -12.31
CA MET A 61 19.26 2.28 -11.74
C MET A 61 19.19 0.87 -11.14
N GLN A 62 20.23 0.05 -11.28
CA GLN A 62 20.35 -1.22 -10.57
C GLN A 62 20.28 -1.00 -9.05
N GLY A 63 19.49 -1.80 -8.34
CA GLY A 63 19.21 -1.63 -6.91
C GLY A 63 18.23 -0.48 -6.58
N VAL A 64 18.19 0.58 -7.39
CA VAL A 64 17.34 1.76 -7.19
C VAL A 64 15.91 1.55 -7.74
N LYS A 65 15.77 1.06 -8.98
CA LYS A 65 14.49 0.76 -9.63
C LYS A 65 14.45 -0.67 -10.15
N ASN A 66 13.24 -1.24 -10.24
CA ASN A 66 13.08 -2.57 -10.83
C ASN A 66 13.21 -2.45 -12.35
N THR A 67 14.45 -2.50 -12.84
CA THR A 67 14.81 -2.32 -14.25
C THR A 67 14.21 -3.38 -15.18
N ASP A 68 13.69 -4.48 -14.63
CA ASP A 68 13.00 -5.55 -15.36
C ASP A 68 11.52 -5.25 -15.63
N LYS A 69 10.99 -4.15 -15.09
CA LYS A 69 9.58 -3.79 -15.20
C LYS A 69 9.37 -2.47 -15.92
N VAL A 70 8.19 -2.33 -16.52
CA VAL A 70 7.67 -1.08 -17.08
C VAL A 70 7.03 -0.28 -15.96
N PHE A 71 7.35 1.02 -15.90
CA PHE A 71 6.84 1.95 -14.89
C PHE A 71 5.64 2.73 -15.43
N LEU A 72 4.65 2.88 -14.56
CA LEU A 72 3.37 3.54 -14.83
C LEU A 72 2.93 4.40 -13.65
N SER A 73 2.17 5.46 -13.91
CA SER A 73 1.45 6.23 -12.89
C SER A 73 -0.06 6.05 -13.04
N ARG A 74 -0.79 5.83 -11.94
CA ARG A 74 -2.25 5.63 -11.98
C ARG A 74 -2.99 6.95 -11.75
N GLY A 75 -3.93 7.30 -12.62
CA GLY A 75 -4.84 8.43 -12.40
C GLY A 75 -4.26 9.84 -12.64
N GLY A 76 -3.00 9.94 -13.06
CA GLY A 76 -2.35 11.18 -13.45
C GLY A 76 -1.12 10.94 -14.32
N TRP A 77 -0.45 12.00 -14.73
CA TRP A 77 0.76 11.94 -15.58
C TRP A 77 1.84 12.91 -15.06
N LEU A 78 3.07 12.78 -15.52
CA LEU A 78 4.22 13.51 -14.99
C LEU A 78 4.79 14.51 -16.01
N PRO A 79 4.44 15.80 -15.96
CA PRO A 79 4.90 16.78 -16.95
C PRO A 79 6.41 16.90 -17.10
N ASN A 80 7.12 16.78 -15.98
CA ASN A 80 8.57 16.86 -15.95
C ASN A 80 9.25 15.59 -16.47
N TYR A 81 8.48 14.57 -16.85
CA TYR A 81 9.02 13.28 -17.28
C TYR A 81 9.24 13.14 -18.78
N GLY A 82 8.64 14.03 -19.58
CA GLY A 82 8.73 14.05 -21.03
C GLY A 82 7.47 14.61 -21.66
N ASP A 83 7.54 14.83 -22.97
CA ASP A 83 6.52 15.56 -23.70
C ASP A 83 5.38 14.69 -24.23
N ALA A 84 5.60 13.38 -24.28
CA ALA A 84 4.62 12.40 -24.71
C ALA A 84 4.08 11.58 -23.53
N VAL A 85 2.78 11.33 -23.53
CA VAL A 85 2.08 10.55 -22.50
C VAL A 85 1.32 9.41 -23.15
N VAL A 86 1.70 8.17 -22.83
CA VAL A 86 0.95 6.99 -23.27
C VAL A 86 -0.02 6.58 -22.16
N VAL A 87 -1.32 6.69 -22.43
CA VAL A 87 -2.39 6.25 -21.52
C VAL A 87 -2.78 4.81 -21.85
N LYS A 88 -2.77 3.93 -20.86
CA LYS A 88 -3.04 2.50 -20.93
C LYS A 88 -4.22 2.14 -20.04
N ARG A 89 -5.22 1.48 -20.61
CA ARG A 89 -6.33 0.89 -19.83
C ARG A 89 -5.96 -0.53 -19.45
N LEU A 90 -5.66 -0.77 -18.18
CA LEU A 90 -5.16 -2.06 -17.68
C LEU A 90 -6.05 -2.59 -16.56
N SER A 91 -6.10 -3.91 -16.42
CA SER A 91 -6.80 -4.54 -15.30
C SER A 91 -5.94 -4.44 -14.02
N PRO A 92 -6.55 -4.26 -12.83
CA PRO A 92 -5.81 -4.16 -11.57
C PRO A 92 -4.87 -5.35 -11.30
N GLY A 93 -5.22 -6.55 -11.76
CA GLY A 93 -4.37 -7.74 -11.60
C GLY A 93 -3.16 -7.82 -12.54
N SER A 94 -3.04 -6.91 -13.52
CA SER A 94 -1.94 -6.90 -14.50
C SER A 94 -0.79 -5.95 -14.14
N VAL A 95 -0.95 -5.21 -13.04
CA VAL A 95 0.00 -4.23 -12.52
C VAL A 95 0.17 -4.45 -11.02
N ALA A 96 1.34 -4.10 -10.50
CA ALA A 96 1.64 -4.14 -9.07
C ALA A 96 2.09 -2.76 -8.60
N ARG A 97 1.63 -2.31 -7.44
CA ARG A 97 2.07 -1.04 -6.86
C ARG A 97 3.59 -1.02 -6.69
N GLY A 98 4.23 0.09 -7.03
CA GLY A 98 5.66 0.30 -6.87
C GLY A 98 6.00 0.60 -5.41
N GLU A 99 6.76 -0.29 -4.79
CA GLU A 99 7.17 -0.18 -3.36
C GLU A 99 8.59 0.39 -3.20
N ARG A 100 9.28 0.67 -4.31
CA ARG A 100 10.64 1.20 -4.25
C ARG A 100 10.61 2.69 -3.93
N LEU A 101 11.57 3.13 -3.14
CA LEU A 101 11.72 4.53 -2.77
C LEU A 101 11.91 5.38 -4.03
N ASN A 102 11.04 6.34 -4.30
CA ASN A 102 11.20 7.36 -5.35
C ASN A 102 10.11 8.42 -5.23
N SER A 103 10.21 9.48 -6.04
CA SER A 103 9.26 10.59 -6.03
C SER A 103 8.04 10.42 -6.96
N ILE A 104 7.82 9.23 -7.53
CA ILE A 104 6.72 8.99 -8.48
C ILE A 104 5.42 8.75 -7.70
N PRO A 105 4.39 9.63 -7.83
CA PRO A 105 3.08 9.43 -7.23
C PRO A 105 2.34 8.29 -7.90
N GLU A 106 1.54 7.56 -7.12
CA GLU A 106 0.69 6.45 -7.61
C GLU A 106 1.45 5.52 -8.57
N GLU A 107 2.67 5.14 -8.21
CA GLU A 107 3.54 4.30 -9.05
C GLU A 107 3.03 2.86 -9.11
N TYR A 108 2.94 2.32 -10.31
CA TYR A 108 2.68 0.91 -10.60
C TYR A 108 3.73 0.38 -11.57
N THR A 109 3.95 -0.92 -11.52
CA THR A 109 4.90 -1.63 -12.38
C THR A 109 4.24 -2.86 -13.01
N THR A 110 4.68 -3.21 -14.21
CA THR A 110 4.28 -4.47 -14.86
C THR A 110 5.49 -5.13 -15.51
N GLY A 111 5.55 -6.46 -15.46
CA GLY A 111 6.61 -7.23 -16.12
C GLY A 111 6.33 -7.49 -17.60
N ARG A 112 5.16 -7.10 -18.11
CA ARG A 112 4.77 -7.31 -19.51
C ARG A 112 5.10 -6.07 -20.33
N ALA A 113 5.63 -6.27 -21.53
CA ALA A 113 5.73 -5.20 -22.51
C ALA A 113 4.32 -4.73 -22.91
N LEU A 114 4.14 -3.42 -23.07
CA LEU A 114 2.82 -2.84 -23.32
C LEU A 114 2.73 -2.35 -24.76
N SER A 115 1.83 -2.94 -25.55
CA SER A 115 1.59 -2.50 -26.94
C SER A 115 1.13 -1.04 -27.01
N LEU A 116 1.67 -0.28 -27.96
CA LEU A 116 1.22 1.07 -28.30
C LEU A 116 -0.03 1.10 -29.20
N ARG A 117 -0.42 -0.03 -29.79
CA ARG A 117 -1.62 -0.16 -30.63
C ARG A 117 -2.88 -0.47 -29.81
N ASN A 118 -2.76 -1.42 -28.89
CA ASN A 118 -3.92 -2.00 -28.20
C ASN A 118 -4.12 -1.35 -26.83
N ASN A 119 -5.36 -0.98 -26.48
CA ASN A 119 -5.70 -0.39 -25.18
C ASN A 119 -4.78 0.79 -24.81
N ALA A 120 -4.37 1.56 -25.81
CA ALA A 120 -3.45 2.68 -25.68
C ALA A 120 -4.03 3.91 -26.37
N GLU A 121 -3.78 5.07 -25.78
CA GLU A 121 -4.02 6.38 -26.36
C GLU A 121 -2.79 7.24 -26.08
N ILE A 122 -2.18 7.79 -27.12
CA ILE A 122 -0.91 8.49 -27.03
C ILE A 122 -1.17 9.98 -27.18
N PHE A 123 -0.71 10.75 -26.22
CA PHE A 123 -0.81 12.19 -26.21
C PHE A 123 0.56 12.79 -26.50
N VAL A 124 0.64 13.63 -27.52
CA VAL A 124 1.86 14.34 -27.95
C VAL A 124 1.59 15.85 -27.97
N PRO A 125 2.61 16.72 -27.94
CA PRO A 125 2.40 18.16 -28.09
C PRO A 125 1.57 18.47 -29.33
N ASP A 126 0.66 19.43 -29.20
CA ASP A 126 -0.34 19.74 -30.23
C ASP A 126 0.34 20.15 -31.55
N GLU A 127 1.55 20.72 -31.48
CA GLU A 127 2.35 21.19 -32.62
C GLU A 127 2.87 20.06 -33.51
N VAL A 128 3.07 18.86 -32.95
CA VAL A 128 3.61 17.69 -33.68
C VAL A 128 2.54 16.62 -33.94
N LEU A 129 1.29 16.88 -33.56
CA LEU A 129 0.22 15.89 -33.60
C LEU A 129 -0.06 15.37 -35.02
N ASP A 130 -0.14 16.29 -35.98
CA ASP A 130 -0.52 15.95 -37.35
C ASP A 130 0.58 15.14 -38.04
N ASP A 131 1.85 15.48 -37.81
CA ASP A 131 3.00 14.71 -38.29
C ASP A 131 2.99 13.27 -37.77
N PHE A 132 2.70 13.08 -36.47
CA PHE A 132 2.62 11.75 -35.88
C PHE A 132 1.44 10.94 -36.42
N ARG A 133 0.29 11.58 -36.64
CA ARG A 133 -0.88 10.92 -37.25
C ARG A 133 -0.63 10.50 -38.69
N ALA A 134 0.06 11.35 -39.46
CA ALA A 134 0.43 11.05 -40.83
C ALA A 134 1.45 9.90 -40.92
N LYS A 135 2.48 9.91 -40.07
CA LYS A 135 3.55 8.88 -40.08
C LYS A 135 3.08 7.52 -39.54
N TYR A 136 2.19 7.50 -38.55
CA TYR A 136 1.76 6.27 -37.88
C TYR A 136 0.22 6.15 -37.83
N PRO A 137 -0.43 5.89 -38.98
CA PRO A 137 -1.88 5.93 -39.11
C PRO A 137 -2.62 4.84 -38.29
N ASP A 138 -1.93 3.77 -37.90
CA ASP A 138 -2.48 2.68 -37.11
C ASP A 138 -2.47 2.94 -35.59
N ILE A 139 -2.01 4.11 -35.15
CA ILE A 139 -1.85 4.47 -33.74
C ILE A 139 -2.79 5.63 -33.38
N ARG A 140 -3.39 5.53 -32.19
CA ARG A 140 -4.36 6.53 -31.69
C ARG A 140 -3.63 7.68 -31.01
N PHE A 141 -3.45 8.78 -31.72
CA PHE A 141 -2.89 10.02 -31.17
C PHE A 141 -3.94 11.08 -30.84
N ARG A 142 -3.69 11.81 -29.76
CA ARG A 142 -4.39 13.03 -29.38
C ARG A 142 -3.38 14.12 -28.99
N GLY A 143 -3.83 15.36 -29.06
CA GLY A 143 -3.06 16.51 -28.59
C GLY A 143 -2.96 16.53 -27.07
N ARG A 144 -1.83 16.99 -26.53
CA ARG A 144 -1.53 17.03 -25.10
C ARG A 144 -2.53 17.90 -24.34
N SER A 145 -3.06 18.95 -24.98
CA SER A 145 -4.16 19.77 -24.48
C SER A 145 -5.42 18.97 -24.10
N ALA A 146 -5.64 17.81 -24.72
CA ALA A 146 -6.83 16.98 -24.53
C ALA A 146 -6.66 15.86 -23.47
N ILE A 147 -5.57 15.85 -22.68
CA ILE A 147 -5.33 14.84 -21.65
C ILE A 147 -6.39 14.96 -20.54
N PRO A 148 -7.24 13.94 -20.30
CA PRO A 148 -8.31 13.99 -19.30
C PRO A 148 -7.81 13.62 -17.89
N LEU A 149 -6.50 13.76 -17.63
CA LEU A 149 -5.84 13.28 -16.42
C LEU A 149 -5.09 14.41 -15.72
N ARG A 150 -5.04 14.35 -14.39
CA ARG A 150 -4.33 15.33 -13.57
C ARG A 150 -2.82 15.27 -13.82
N ALA A 151 -2.20 16.43 -13.98
CA ALA A 151 -0.75 16.59 -13.96
C ALA A 151 -0.23 16.51 -12.51
N TYR A 152 0.75 15.64 -12.26
CA TYR A 152 1.41 15.56 -10.95
C TYR A 152 2.45 16.64 -10.78
N GLY A 153 2.24 17.49 -9.76
CA GLY A 153 3.14 18.59 -9.43
C GLY A 153 4.30 18.16 -8.54
N LEU A 154 5.18 19.13 -8.22
CA LEU A 154 6.28 18.94 -7.29
C LEU A 154 5.79 18.52 -5.88
N THR A 155 4.68 19.08 -5.42
CA THR A 155 4.06 18.75 -4.13
C THR A 155 3.58 17.30 -4.06
N ASP A 156 2.96 16.79 -5.13
CA ASP A 156 2.54 15.39 -5.22
C ASP A 156 3.76 14.45 -5.15
N ARG A 157 4.87 14.83 -5.80
CA ARG A 157 6.13 14.07 -5.81
C ARG A 157 6.82 14.03 -4.45
N ILE A 158 6.89 15.17 -3.75
CA ILE A 158 7.42 15.25 -2.38
C ILE A 158 6.58 14.39 -1.44
N THR A 159 5.25 14.46 -1.58
CA THR A 159 4.32 13.66 -0.78
C THR A 159 4.53 12.16 -1.06
N ALA A 160 4.62 11.75 -2.33
CA ALA A 160 4.86 10.36 -2.70
C ALA A 160 6.21 9.82 -2.17
N LEU A 161 7.28 10.62 -2.24
CA LEU A 161 8.57 10.25 -1.67
C LEU A 161 8.50 10.10 -0.15
N ARG A 162 7.85 11.06 0.53
CA ARG A 162 7.60 11.00 1.97
C ARG A 162 6.78 9.76 2.34
N ASP A 163 5.72 9.47 1.61
CA ASP A 163 4.84 8.33 1.88
C ASP A 163 5.59 7.01 1.70
N LYS A 164 6.38 6.86 0.63
CA LYS A 164 7.22 5.66 0.43
C LYS A 164 8.34 5.53 1.45
N LEU A 165 8.95 6.65 1.88
CA LEU A 165 9.91 6.68 2.99
C LEU A 165 9.24 6.19 4.28
N MET A 166 8.05 6.70 4.57
CA MET A 166 7.26 6.30 5.73
C MET A 166 6.84 4.84 5.64
N GLU A 167 6.33 4.36 4.50
CA GLU A 167 6.00 2.94 4.28
C GLU A 167 7.22 2.03 4.50
N ARG A 168 8.39 2.38 3.96
CA ARG A 168 9.63 1.62 4.16
C ARG A 168 10.12 1.64 5.61
N ALA A 169 9.84 2.72 6.34
CA ALA A 169 10.08 2.83 7.77
C ALA A 169 9.00 2.16 8.64
N GLY A 170 7.94 1.60 8.03
CA GLY A 170 6.80 0.98 8.74
C GLY A 170 5.79 1.97 9.32
N LEU A 171 5.75 3.20 8.80
CA LEU A 171 5.04 4.37 9.33
C LEU A 171 3.99 4.97 8.35
N GLY A 172 3.78 4.38 7.17
CA GLY A 172 2.86 4.91 6.15
C GLY A 172 1.39 4.50 6.38
N LYS A 173 0.44 5.44 6.18
CA LYS A 173 -1.02 5.19 6.23
C LYS A 173 -1.47 4.04 5.32
N THR A 174 -0.98 4.02 4.08
CA THR A 174 -1.44 3.09 3.04
C THR A 174 -0.88 1.69 3.16
N ALA A 175 0.33 1.51 3.69
CA ALA A 175 0.87 0.17 3.97
C ALA A 175 0.12 -0.47 5.14
N ALA A 176 -0.07 0.26 6.25
CA ALA A 176 -0.83 -0.23 7.39
C ALA A 176 -2.29 -0.52 7.04
N GLU A 177 -2.97 0.34 6.27
CA GLU A 177 -4.36 0.09 5.85
C GLU A 177 -4.50 -1.06 4.84
N ASN A 178 -3.58 -1.18 3.87
CA ASN A 178 -3.61 -2.28 2.91
C ASN A 178 -3.19 -3.61 3.54
N ASP A 179 -2.28 -3.59 4.52
CA ASP A 179 -1.91 -4.77 5.29
C ASP A 179 -3.03 -5.17 6.24
N VAL A 180 -3.68 -4.22 6.92
CA VAL A 180 -4.87 -4.50 7.74
C VAL A 180 -6.01 -5.03 6.86
N ALA A 181 -6.27 -4.49 5.67
CA ALA A 181 -7.32 -4.97 4.78
C ALA A 181 -7.04 -6.38 4.24
N ARG A 182 -5.80 -6.67 3.82
CA ARG A 182 -5.36 -8.01 3.40
C ARG A 182 -5.42 -9.00 4.57
N THR A 183 -5.02 -8.56 5.75
CA THR A 183 -5.02 -9.35 6.98
C THR A 183 -6.44 -9.63 7.48
N ASP A 184 -7.34 -8.65 7.41
CA ASP A 184 -8.77 -8.81 7.63
C ASP A 184 -9.36 -9.87 6.69
N ALA A 185 -9.05 -9.81 5.40
CA ALA A 185 -9.53 -10.80 4.43
C ALA A 185 -9.02 -12.22 4.74
N ARG A 186 -7.78 -12.35 5.23
CA ARG A 186 -7.23 -13.61 5.74
C ARG A 186 -7.98 -14.08 6.99
N PHE A 187 -8.21 -13.22 7.98
CA PHE A 187 -8.92 -13.57 9.21
C PHE A 187 -10.39 -13.89 8.97
N ARG A 188 -11.04 -13.24 8.02
CA ARG A 188 -12.41 -13.59 7.62
C ARG A 188 -12.51 -15.01 7.06
N ARG A 189 -11.49 -15.46 6.33
CA ARG A 189 -11.39 -16.86 5.87
C ARG A 189 -11.09 -17.83 7.03
N MET A 190 -10.25 -17.43 7.97
CA MET A 190 -9.81 -18.30 9.07
C MET A 190 -10.87 -18.48 10.16
N PHE A 191 -11.46 -17.38 10.63
CA PHE A 191 -12.30 -17.31 11.83
C PHE A 191 -13.77 -16.95 11.53
N GLY A 192 -14.08 -16.56 10.30
CA GLY A 192 -15.43 -16.28 9.80
C GLY A 192 -15.63 -14.82 9.42
N ARG A 193 -16.72 -14.54 8.69
CA ARG A 193 -16.99 -13.26 7.99
C ARG A 193 -16.90 -12.00 8.87
N ASN A 194 -17.11 -12.13 10.18
CA ASN A 194 -17.08 -11.00 11.11
C ASN A 194 -15.68 -10.72 11.69
N ALA A 195 -14.70 -11.60 11.46
CA ALA A 195 -13.37 -11.46 12.02
C ALA A 195 -12.66 -10.20 11.48
N ARG A 196 -11.99 -9.49 12.37
CA ARG A 196 -11.25 -8.27 12.10
C ARG A 196 -9.99 -8.19 12.93
N MET A 197 -8.96 -7.60 12.36
CA MET A 197 -7.77 -7.22 13.10
C MET A 197 -8.09 -6.04 14.03
N VAL A 198 -7.67 -6.12 15.27
CA VAL A 198 -7.79 -5.05 16.26
C VAL A 198 -6.43 -4.79 16.93
N GLY A 199 -6.42 -4.10 18.06
CA GLY A 199 -5.19 -3.86 18.81
C GLY A 199 -4.33 -2.75 18.23
N SER A 200 -3.09 -2.65 18.73
CA SER A 200 -2.18 -1.56 18.35
C SER A 200 -1.75 -1.61 16.89
N GLU A 201 -1.65 -2.80 16.32
CA GLU A 201 -1.24 -2.99 14.94
C GLU A 201 -2.33 -2.53 13.96
N ALA A 202 -3.60 -2.89 14.21
CA ALA A 202 -4.72 -2.38 13.40
C ALA A 202 -4.99 -0.87 13.54
N LEU A 203 -4.53 -0.25 14.63
CA LEU A 203 -4.59 1.20 14.82
C LEU A 203 -3.37 1.93 14.24
N GLY A 204 -2.34 1.21 13.78
CA GLY A 204 -1.08 1.79 13.31
C GLY A 204 -0.26 2.46 14.42
N ILE A 205 -0.35 1.94 15.65
CA ILE A 205 0.33 2.48 16.84
C ILE A 205 1.19 1.42 17.54
N ASN A 206 1.56 0.34 16.85
CA ASN A 206 2.46 -0.69 17.37
C ASN A 206 3.91 -0.19 17.39
N VAL A 207 4.69 -0.66 18.35
CA VAL A 207 6.14 -0.43 18.35
C VAL A 207 6.76 -1.53 17.46
N PRO A 208 7.64 -1.19 16.50
CA PRO A 208 8.32 -2.19 15.67
C PRO A 208 9.00 -3.27 16.52
N GLY A 209 8.91 -4.54 16.10
CA GLY A 209 9.52 -5.68 16.80
C GLY A 209 8.68 -6.30 17.93
N SER A 210 7.47 -5.80 18.21
CA SER A 210 6.49 -6.50 19.07
C SER A 210 5.27 -6.90 18.24
N SER A 211 5.20 -8.16 17.79
CA SER A 211 4.19 -8.67 16.86
C SER A 211 3.28 -9.72 17.50
N ASP A 212 2.36 -9.27 18.35
CA ASP A 212 1.19 -10.07 18.71
C ASP A 212 0.02 -9.58 17.87
N VAL A 213 -0.61 -10.45 17.07
CA VAL A 213 -1.76 -10.04 16.27
C VAL A 213 -3.06 -10.27 17.02
N ASP A 214 -3.74 -9.18 17.34
CA ASP A 214 -5.06 -9.20 17.96
C ASP A 214 -6.17 -9.36 16.90
N VAL A 215 -6.99 -10.38 17.04
CA VAL A 215 -8.17 -10.65 16.20
C VAL A 215 -9.43 -10.57 17.04
N PHE A 216 -10.39 -9.76 16.61
CA PHE A 216 -11.71 -9.68 17.22
C PHE A 216 -12.78 -10.27 16.30
N VAL A 217 -13.63 -11.13 16.86
CA VAL A 217 -14.74 -11.76 16.15
C VAL A 217 -16.06 -11.50 16.90
N PRO A 218 -16.81 -10.46 16.50
CA PRO A 218 -18.09 -10.13 17.12
C PRO A 218 -19.23 -10.99 16.55
N TYR A 219 -20.13 -11.39 17.45
CA TYR A 219 -21.37 -12.09 17.13
C TYR A 219 -22.59 -11.32 17.64
N LYS A 220 -23.63 -11.22 16.82
CA LYS A 220 -24.90 -10.61 17.26
C LYS A 220 -25.71 -11.52 18.17
N ARG A 221 -25.67 -12.83 17.91
CA ARG A 221 -26.48 -13.86 18.59
C ARG A 221 -25.58 -14.78 19.39
N GLU A 222 -25.99 -15.09 20.61
CA GLU A 222 -25.29 -16.01 21.51
C GLU A 222 -25.10 -17.41 20.89
N ALA A 223 -26.11 -17.95 20.23
CA ALA A 223 -26.02 -19.27 19.59
C ALA A 223 -24.94 -19.36 18.50
N ALA A 224 -24.63 -18.25 17.81
CA ALA A 224 -23.54 -18.21 16.83
C ALA A 224 -22.17 -18.13 17.52
N TYR A 225 -22.10 -17.42 18.64
CA TYR A 225 -20.92 -17.33 19.48
C TYR A 225 -20.57 -18.66 20.15
N ARG A 226 -21.53 -19.35 20.77
CA ARG A 226 -21.30 -20.68 21.37
C ARG A 226 -20.79 -21.69 20.34
N ARG A 227 -21.39 -21.74 19.15
CA ARG A 227 -20.89 -22.56 18.03
C ARG A 227 -19.45 -22.21 17.63
N ALA A 228 -19.08 -20.93 17.68
CA ALA A 228 -17.71 -20.51 17.40
C ALA A 228 -16.74 -20.90 18.51
N LEU A 229 -17.15 -20.83 19.78
CA LEU A 229 -16.36 -21.30 20.93
C LEU A 229 -16.06 -22.80 20.81
N ASP A 230 -17.03 -23.62 20.41
CA ASP A 230 -16.82 -25.07 20.27
C ASP A 230 -15.93 -25.41 19.07
N ARG A 231 -16.06 -24.64 17.98
CA ARG A 231 -15.35 -24.89 16.72
C ARG A 231 -13.90 -24.40 16.75
N LEU A 232 -13.61 -23.28 17.43
CA LEU A 232 -12.32 -22.61 17.34
C LEU A 232 -11.16 -23.51 17.85
N PRO A 233 -11.23 -24.13 19.04
CA PRO A 233 -10.16 -25.02 19.53
C PRO A 233 -10.03 -26.30 18.69
N ARG A 234 -11.13 -26.81 18.13
CA ARG A 234 -11.08 -27.98 17.23
C ARG A 234 -10.34 -27.68 15.93
N LYS A 235 -10.54 -26.48 15.38
CA LYS A 235 -9.91 -26.04 14.13
C LYS A 235 -8.48 -25.55 14.34
N TYR A 236 -8.18 -24.97 15.50
CA TYR A 236 -6.88 -24.43 15.86
C TYR A 236 -6.51 -24.86 17.28
N PRO A 237 -6.00 -26.09 17.47
CA PRO A 237 -5.74 -26.65 18.80
C PRO A 237 -4.65 -25.89 19.58
N ASN A 238 -3.78 -25.16 18.86
CA ASN A 238 -2.74 -24.32 19.45
C ASN A 238 -3.27 -23.01 20.04
N LEU A 239 -4.54 -22.65 19.81
CA LEU A 239 -5.17 -21.49 20.44
C LEU A 239 -5.79 -21.91 21.77
N ILE A 240 -5.12 -21.54 22.87
CA ILE A 240 -5.50 -21.94 24.22
C ILE A 240 -6.34 -20.82 24.85
N MET A 241 -7.49 -21.16 25.40
CA MET A 241 -8.34 -20.20 26.09
C MET A 241 -7.62 -19.65 27.33
N ASN A 242 -7.55 -18.32 27.45
CA ASN A 242 -6.96 -17.66 28.60
C ASN A 242 -7.82 -17.91 29.85
N LYS A 243 -7.20 -18.38 30.94
CA LYS A 243 -7.86 -18.66 32.23
C LYS A 243 -8.66 -17.46 32.76
N ALA A 244 -8.19 -16.24 32.54
CA ALA A 244 -8.88 -15.02 32.97
C ALA A 244 -10.20 -14.79 32.22
N SER A 245 -10.38 -15.39 31.04
CA SER A 245 -11.61 -15.30 30.25
C SER A 245 -12.67 -16.35 30.63
N LEU A 246 -12.32 -17.35 31.45
CA LEU A 246 -13.25 -18.40 31.90
C LEU A 246 -14.48 -17.82 32.62
N ARG A 247 -14.30 -16.76 33.40
CA ARG A 247 -15.37 -16.11 34.18
C ARG A 247 -16.24 -15.12 33.38
N ARG A 248 -15.99 -14.96 32.08
CA ARG A 248 -16.70 -13.99 31.23
C ARG A 248 -17.56 -14.72 30.21
N ASP A 249 -18.87 -14.72 30.37
CA ASP A 249 -19.75 -15.48 29.47
C ASP A 249 -19.83 -14.83 28.08
N GLU A 250 -19.84 -13.50 28.05
CA GLU A 250 -20.00 -12.70 26.82
C GLU A 250 -18.73 -12.59 25.97
N LYS A 251 -17.56 -12.99 26.50
CA LYS A 251 -16.26 -12.86 25.84
C LYS A 251 -15.29 -13.94 26.28
N LYS A 252 -14.73 -14.68 25.31
CA LYS A 252 -13.54 -15.53 25.53
C LYS A 252 -12.36 -15.02 24.70
N THR A 253 -11.16 -15.16 25.26
CA THR A 253 -9.90 -14.85 24.58
C THR A 253 -9.08 -16.12 24.48
N PHE A 254 -8.58 -16.41 23.28
CA PHE A 254 -7.70 -17.53 23.00
C PHE A 254 -6.36 -16.99 22.51
N THR A 255 -5.26 -17.50 23.07
CA THR A 255 -3.90 -17.06 22.75
C THR A 255 -3.10 -18.25 22.25
N GLY A 256 -2.28 -18.04 21.23
CA GLY A 256 -1.33 -19.04 20.77
C GLY A 256 -0.86 -18.82 19.35
N LYS A 257 -0.21 -19.83 18.76
CA LYS A 257 0.36 -19.73 17.41
C LYS A 257 -0.56 -20.32 16.35
N VAL A 258 -0.85 -19.55 15.31
CA VAL A 258 -1.53 -20.03 14.10
C VAL A 258 -0.67 -19.74 12.88
N ASN A 259 -0.28 -20.80 12.16
CA ASN A 259 0.64 -20.71 11.01
C ASN A 259 1.96 -19.97 11.35
N GLY A 260 2.54 -20.25 12.52
CA GLY A 260 3.82 -19.65 12.96
C GLY A 260 3.72 -18.22 13.51
N GLN A 261 2.53 -17.62 13.55
CA GLN A 261 2.31 -16.25 14.03
C GLN A 261 1.62 -16.28 15.40
N ASP A 262 2.12 -15.52 16.37
CA ASP A 262 1.49 -15.31 17.67
C ASP A 262 0.21 -14.47 17.52
N MET A 263 -0.89 -15.00 18.07
CA MET A 263 -2.22 -14.45 17.87
C MET A 263 -3.07 -14.49 19.14
N ASP A 264 -3.80 -13.40 19.35
CA ASP A 264 -4.85 -13.28 20.36
C ASP A 264 -6.22 -13.20 19.68
N VAL A 265 -6.99 -14.28 19.72
CA VAL A 265 -8.34 -14.35 19.15
C VAL A 265 -9.39 -14.11 20.22
N VAL A 266 -10.09 -12.99 20.12
CA VAL A 266 -11.19 -12.60 21.02
C VAL A 266 -12.52 -12.86 20.35
N LEU A 267 -13.29 -13.81 20.90
CA LEU A 267 -14.68 -14.05 20.53
C LEU A 267 -15.58 -13.31 21.53
N ALA A 268 -16.56 -12.53 21.05
CA ALA A 268 -17.52 -11.89 21.93
C ALA A 268 -18.90 -11.74 21.28
N TYR A 269 -19.95 -11.62 22.07
CA TYR A 269 -21.31 -11.39 21.56
C TYR A 269 -22.07 -10.27 22.27
N GLY A 270 -23.20 -9.88 21.67
CA GLY A 270 -24.17 -8.96 22.27
C GLY A 270 -23.84 -7.47 22.10
N PRO A 271 -24.56 -6.59 22.80
CA PRO A 271 -24.48 -5.13 22.61
C PRO A 271 -23.08 -4.56 22.87
N LYS A 272 -22.35 -5.10 23.86
CA LYS A 272 -20.97 -4.68 24.15
C LYS A 272 -20.01 -5.02 23.01
N ALA A 273 -20.19 -6.16 22.32
CA ALA A 273 -19.35 -6.53 21.17
C ALA A 273 -19.52 -5.55 20.01
N GLU A 274 -20.77 -5.14 19.75
CA GLU A 274 -21.09 -4.13 18.74
C GLU A 274 -20.59 -2.74 19.14
N LYS A 275 -20.71 -2.36 20.43
CA LYS A 275 -20.17 -1.10 20.97
C LYS A 275 -18.66 -1.05 20.76
N PHE A 276 -17.93 -2.10 21.12
CA PHE A 276 -16.49 -2.21 20.88
C PHE A 276 -16.14 -2.11 19.40
N ARG A 277 -16.86 -2.86 18.54
CA ARG A 277 -16.63 -2.82 17.09
C ARG A 277 -16.76 -1.40 16.52
N LYS A 278 -17.79 -0.66 16.93
CA LYS A 278 -18.02 0.72 16.48
C LYS A 278 -16.98 1.69 17.06
N ALA A 279 -16.70 1.59 18.36
CA ALA A 279 -15.70 2.43 19.02
C ALA A 279 -14.30 2.23 18.41
N PHE A 280 -13.93 0.99 18.09
CA PHE A 280 -12.65 0.69 17.45
C PHE A 280 -12.54 1.27 16.05
N ALA A 281 -13.60 1.16 15.24
CA ALA A 281 -13.62 1.79 13.92
C ALA A 281 -13.50 3.32 14.02
N ALA A 282 -14.27 3.94 14.91
CA ALA A 282 -14.21 5.39 15.13
C ALA A 282 -12.82 5.85 15.63
N ALA A 283 -12.19 5.10 16.54
CA ALA A 283 -10.85 5.39 17.03
C ALA A 283 -9.81 5.32 15.90
N ARG A 284 -9.90 4.31 15.04
CA ARG A 284 -9.01 4.15 13.88
C ARG A 284 -9.15 5.31 12.91
N ASP A 285 -10.38 5.69 12.59
CA ASP A 285 -10.68 6.73 11.61
C ASP A 285 -10.34 8.14 12.15
N ARG A 286 -10.40 8.33 13.48
CA ARG A 286 -10.03 9.60 14.15
C ARG A 286 -8.51 9.83 14.24
N LEU A 287 -7.72 8.76 14.35
CA LEU A 287 -6.27 8.88 14.54
C LEU A 287 -5.60 9.48 13.30
N THR A 288 -4.91 10.60 13.48
CA THR A 288 -4.03 11.19 12.48
C THR A 288 -2.66 10.52 12.51
N ASP A 289 -1.81 10.78 11.52
CA ASP A 289 -0.44 10.23 11.51
C ASP A 289 0.45 10.86 12.57
N GLU A 290 0.21 12.13 12.86
CA GLU A 290 0.89 12.83 13.95
C GLU A 290 0.51 12.21 15.29
N ASP A 291 -0.77 11.87 15.49
CA ASP A 291 -1.23 11.16 16.68
C ASP A 291 -0.56 9.79 16.79
N ARG A 292 -0.57 9.00 15.71
CA ARG A 292 0.07 7.68 15.68
C ARG A 292 1.55 7.77 16.05
N ARG A 293 2.27 8.71 15.44
CA ARG A 293 3.69 8.95 15.71
C ARG A 293 3.94 9.33 17.15
N ARG A 294 3.22 10.32 17.67
CA ARG A 294 3.31 10.75 19.07
C ARG A 294 3.06 9.59 20.03
N ILE A 295 2.08 8.73 19.73
CA ILE A 295 1.78 7.54 20.52
C ILE A 295 2.93 6.52 20.46
N ILE A 296 3.46 6.23 19.27
CA ILE A 296 4.56 5.28 19.08
C ILE A 296 5.83 5.76 19.80
N ASP A 297 6.21 7.03 19.62
CA ASP A 297 7.38 7.62 20.26
C ASP A 297 7.24 7.58 21.78
N LYS A 298 6.05 7.90 22.31
CA LYS A 298 5.77 7.78 23.74
C LYS A 298 5.86 6.34 24.24
N LYS A 299 5.34 5.37 23.48
CA LYS A 299 5.44 3.94 23.82
C LYS A 299 6.89 3.47 23.85
N ARG A 300 7.72 3.90 22.90
CA ARG A 300 9.16 3.58 22.86
C ARG A 300 9.88 4.16 24.06
N ALA A 301 9.73 5.46 24.32
CA ALA A 301 10.33 6.13 25.47
C ALA A 301 9.92 5.51 26.82
N LEU A 302 8.69 4.99 26.93
CA LEU A 302 8.22 4.30 28.14
C LEU A 302 8.80 2.89 28.30
N LYS A 303 9.09 2.18 27.21
CA LYS A 303 9.77 0.88 27.26
C LYS A 303 11.25 1.02 27.64
N GLU A 304 11.89 2.12 27.22
CA GLU A 304 13.30 2.44 27.49
C GLU A 304 13.51 3.23 28.81
N SER A 305 12.44 3.46 29.58
CA SER A 305 12.47 4.23 30.83
C SER A 305 13.23 3.50 31.94
N TRP A 306 14.17 4.21 32.59
CA TRP A 306 14.98 3.70 33.71
C TRP A 306 14.13 3.21 34.91
N PHE A 307 13.01 3.86 35.21
CA PHE A 307 12.18 3.53 36.37
C PHE A 307 10.81 2.95 35.99
N PHE A 308 10.49 1.78 36.54
CA PHE A 308 9.21 1.06 36.40
C PHE A 308 8.62 1.04 34.98
N PRO A 309 9.40 0.67 33.94
CA PRO A 309 8.98 0.76 32.54
C PRO A 309 7.65 0.03 32.29
N GLU A 310 7.46 -1.16 32.87
CA GLU A 310 6.21 -1.91 32.72
C GLU A 310 4.98 -1.22 33.30
N LEU A 311 5.08 -0.69 34.53
CA LEU A 311 3.96 -0.04 35.21
C LEU A 311 3.55 1.24 34.47
N ARG A 312 4.54 2.04 34.05
CA ARG A 312 4.31 3.27 33.29
C ARG A 312 3.73 2.96 31.92
N TYR A 313 4.24 1.94 31.24
CA TYR A 313 3.72 1.48 29.95
C TYR A 313 2.28 0.98 30.06
N LYS A 314 1.97 0.14 31.07
CA LYS A 314 0.61 -0.35 31.34
C LYS A 314 -0.35 0.80 31.68
N SER A 315 0.07 1.76 32.50
CA SER A 315 -0.72 2.94 32.85
C SER A 315 -1.01 3.81 31.63
N TYR A 316 0.00 4.06 30.79
CA TYR A 316 -0.17 4.80 29.54
C TYR A 316 -1.13 4.09 28.59
N LYS A 317 -1.03 2.76 28.40
CA LYS A 317 -1.99 1.99 27.59
C LYS A 317 -3.42 2.11 28.11
N LYS A 318 -3.63 2.08 29.42
CA LYS A 318 -4.96 2.27 30.03
C LYS A 318 -5.52 3.67 29.78
N ARG A 319 -4.70 4.71 29.91
CA ARG A 319 -5.12 6.10 29.64
C ARG A 319 -5.43 6.31 28.16
N LEU A 320 -4.55 5.85 27.27
CA LEU A 320 -4.74 5.91 25.83
C LEU A 320 -6.01 5.20 25.39
N ALA A 321 -6.33 4.03 25.97
CA ALA A 321 -7.59 3.36 25.70
C ALA A 321 -8.80 4.21 26.11
N GLY A 322 -8.70 5.01 27.17
CA GLY A 322 -9.73 5.98 27.57
C GLY A 322 -9.85 7.13 26.57
N GLU A 323 -8.73 7.74 26.18
CA GLU A 323 -8.67 8.83 25.19
C GLU A 323 -9.25 8.42 23.83
N LEU A 324 -9.06 7.15 23.43
CA LEU A 324 -9.62 6.59 22.21
C LEU A 324 -11.07 6.10 22.35
N GLY A 325 -11.71 6.27 23.52
CA GLY A 325 -13.07 5.79 23.79
C GLY A 325 -13.21 4.26 23.79
N LEU A 326 -12.10 3.53 23.85
CA LEU A 326 -12.09 2.07 23.86
C LEU A 326 -12.31 1.52 25.27
N ARG A 327 -11.87 2.22 26.32
CA ARG A 327 -11.91 1.73 27.71
C ARG A 327 -13.34 1.36 28.14
N ASP A 328 -14.31 2.20 27.82
CA ASP A 328 -15.72 2.01 28.20
C ASP A 328 -16.46 1.08 27.22
N ALA A 329 -15.76 0.60 26.20
CA ALA A 329 -16.21 -0.41 25.26
C ALA A 329 -15.50 -1.77 25.49
N TYR A 330 -14.43 -1.81 26.29
CA TYR A 330 -13.75 -3.04 26.69
C TYR A 330 -14.62 -3.80 27.71
N PHE A 331 -14.78 -5.09 27.46
CA PHE A 331 -15.41 -6.06 28.36
C PHE A 331 -14.60 -6.32 29.63
#